data_AF-A0A6G8D7Z5-F1
#
_entry.id   AF-A0A6G8D7Z5-F1
#
_cell.length_a   1.000
_cell.length_b   1.000
_cell.length_c   1.000
_cell.angle_alpha   90.00
_cell.angle_beta   90.00
_cell.angle_gamma   90.00
#
_symmetry.space_group_name_H-M   'P 1'
#
loop_
_entity.id
_entity.type
_entity.pdbx_description
1 polymer ?
#
loop_
_entity_poly.entity_id
_entity_poly.type
_entity_poly.pdbx_seq_one_letter_code
_entity_poly.pdbx_strand_id
1 'polypeptide(L)'
;MAKRRTDQEWQTLFEQYESSQLSQRVFCERHDLSLSTFYAKRQQLHCSGQSQAGGFIKAEVVEKTTRYQMTQTPIANMTLFINDVELSIPQGTPASYLAELIGALS
;
A
#
# COMPACT_ATOMS: atom_id res chain seq x y z
N MET A 1 28.22 17.38 -10.42
CA MET A 1 27.41 18.59 -10.68
C MET A 1 26.03 18.12 -11.11
N ALA A 2 24.97 18.42 -10.33
CA ALA A 2 23.62 18.00 -10.72
C ALA A 2 23.24 18.75 -12.01
N LYS A 3 23.01 18.00 -13.10
CA LYS A 3 22.58 18.57 -14.39
C LYS A 3 21.27 19.32 -14.15
N ARG A 4 21.30 20.64 -14.30
CA ARG A 4 20.11 21.48 -14.18
C ARG A 4 19.21 21.18 -15.37
N ARG A 5 18.20 20.36 -15.15
CA ARG A 5 17.14 20.08 -16.12
C ARG A 5 16.21 21.29 -16.20
N THR A 6 15.89 21.68 -17.43
CA THR A 6 14.90 22.71 -17.76
C THR A 6 13.48 22.22 -17.45
N ASP A 7 12.53 23.14 -17.32
CA ASP A 7 11.15 22.78 -16.99
C ASP A 7 10.48 21.94 -18.10
N GLN A 8 10.88 22.13 -19.37
CA GLN A 8 10.43 21.28 -20.48
C GLN A 8 10.94 19.85 -20.35
N GLU A 9 12.21 19.64 -19.97
CA GLU A 9 12.74 18.30 -19.72
C GLU A 9 11.99 17.61 -18.56
N TRP A 10 11.57 18.38 -17.54
CA TRP A 10 10.74 17.84 -16.47
C TRP A 10 9.35 17.43 -16.93
N GLN A 11 8.70 18.20 -17.79
CA GLN A 11 7.39 17.83 -18.37
C GLN A 11 7.48 16.51 -19.13
N THR A 12 8.47 16.35 -20.00
CA THR A 12 8.69 15.10 -20.74
C THR A 12 8.93 13.91 -19.81
N LEU A 13 9.65 14.11 -18.69
CA LEU A 13 9.86 13.05 -17.70
C LEU A 13 8.56 12.63 -17.00
N PHE A 14 7.62 13.56 -16.75
CA PHE A 14 6.32 13.22 -16.17
C PHE A 14 5.44 12.44 -17.16
N GLU A 15 5.42 12.83 -18.44
CA GLU A 15 4.71 12.09 -19.50
C GLU A 15 5.28 10.67 -19.70
N GLN A 16 6.62 10.55 -19.67
CA GLN A 16 7.29 9.25 -19.71
C GLN A 16 6.96 8.39 -18.48
N TYR A 17 6.88 9.00 -17.30
CA TYR A 17 6.47 8.31 -16.09
C TYR A 17 5.03 7.78 -16.20
N GLU A 18 4.09 8.62 -16.64
CA GLU A 18 2.68 8.23 -16.81
C GLU A 18 2.49 7.11 -17.84
N SER A 19 3.23 7.15 -18.94
CA SER A 19 3.20 6.09 -19.96
C SER A 19 3.92 4.81 -19.55
N SER A 20 4.92 4.90 -18.66
CA SER A 20 5.74 3.74 -18.29
C SER A 20 5.05 2.73 -17.37
N GLN A 21 3.96 3.11 -16.68
CA GLN A 21 3.30 2.31 -15.63
C GLN A 21 4.25 1.81 -14.52
N LEU A 22 5.47 2.36 -14.44
CA LEU A 22 6.46 1.98 -13.44
C LEU A 22 6.17 2.63 -12.09
N SER A 23 6.64 2.02 -11.01
CA SER A 23 6.61 2.69 -9.71
C SER A 23 7.56 3.90 -9.72
N GLN A 24 7.16 4.99 -9.04
CA GLN A 24 7.94 6.24 -8.99
C GLN A 24 9.39 6.03 -8.54
N ARG A 25 9.63 5.10 -7.62
CA ARG A 25 10.97 4.78 -7.13
C ARG A 25 11.85 4.22 -8.25
N VAL A 26 11.35 3.20 -8.96
CA VAL A 26 12.06 2.55 -10.07
C VAL A 26 12.30 3.53 -11.22
N PHE A 27 11.33 4.39 -11.51
CA PHE A 27 11.49 5.43 -12.53
C PHE A 27 12.58 6.44 -12.12
N CYS A 28 12.55 6.94 -10.88
CA CYS A 28 13.54 7.89 -10.39
C CYS A 28 14.96 7.30 -10.42
N GLU A 29 15.12 6.03 -10.04
CA GLU A 29 16.41 5.33 -10.11
C GLU A 29 16.94 5.21 -11.54
N ARG A 30 16.08 4.88 -12.52
CA ARG A 30 16.48 4.77 -13.94
C ARG A 30 16.89 6.08 -14.57
N HIS A 31 16.32 7.20 -14.12
CA HIS A 31 16.56 8.52 -14.69
C HIS A 31 17.57 9.36 -13.88
N ASP A 32 18.24 8.75 -12.88
CA ASP A 32 19.17 9.42 -11.97
C ASP A 32 18.52 10.65 -11.30
N LEU A 33 17.32 10.43 -10.76
CA LEU A 33 16.51 11.42 -10.07
C LEU A 33 16.34 11.03 -8.61
N SER A 34 16.39 12.01 -7.72
CA SER A 34 15.96 11.78 -6.35
C SER A 34 14.42 11.87 -6.26
N LEU A 35 13.82 11.01 -5.45
CA LEU A 35 12.37 11.01 -5.21
C LEU A 35 11.89 12.38 -4.70
N SER A 36 12.69 13.01 -3.82
CA SER A 36 12.40 14.34 -3.27
C SER A 36 12.40 15.42 -4.34
N THR A 37 13.37 15.39 -5.26
CA THR A 37 13.42 16.34 -6.39
C THR A 37 12.24 16.14 -7.32
N PHE A 38 11.86 14.90 -7.60
CA PHE A 38 10.71 14.57 -8.43
C PHE A 38 9.41 15.14 -7.86
N TYR A 39 9.14 14.96 -6.57
CA TYR A 39 7.97 15.56 -5.91
C TYR A 39 8.02 17.09 -5.89
N ALA A 40 9.17 17.68 -5.52
CA ALA A 40 9.32 19.13 -5.47
C ALA A 40 9.08 19.78 -6.84
N LYS A 41 9.61 19.18 -7.92
CA LYS A 41 9.42 19.68 -9.28
C LYS A 41 8.00 19.48 -9.79
N ARG A 42 7.36 18.35 -9.48
CA ARG A 42 5.95 18.14 -9.80
C ARG A 42 5.07 19.20 -9.15
N GLN A 43 5.29 19.50 -7.87
CA GLN A 43 4.55 20.53 -7.16
C GLN A 43 4.80 21.92 -7.74
N GLN A 44 6.06 22.28 -8.04
CA GLN A 44 6.40 23.57 -8.65
C GLN A 44 5.70 23.79 -9.99
N LEU A 45 5.68 22.78 -10.87
CA LEU A 45 5.02 22.90 -12.18
C LEU A 45 3.48 22.96 -12.06
N HIS A 46 2.89 22.18 -11.14
CA HIS A 46 1.46 22.27 -10.85
C HIS A 46 1.06 23.65 -10.29
N CYS A 47 1.86 24.23 -9.41
CA CYS A 47 1.63 25.57 -8.87
C CYS A 47 1.94 26.69 -9.88
N SER A 48 2.86 26.49 -10.82
CA SER A 48 3.19 27.50 -11.84
C SER A 48 2.08 27.71 -12.87
N GLY A 49 1.18 26.74 -13.05
CA GLY A 49 -0.02 26.89 -13.90
C GLY A 49 -1.23 27.50 -13.19
N GLN A 50 -1.19 27.58 -11.85
CA GLN A 50 -2.23 28.19 -11.03
C GLN A 50 -1.67 29.47 -10.45
N SER A 51 -1.91 30.59 -11.15
CA SER A 51 -1.62 31.94 -10.66
C SER A 51 -1.85 32.05 -9.16
N GLN A 52 -0.77 32.30 -8.43
CA GLN A 52 -0.68 32.86 -7.07
C GLN A 52 -2.05 33.07 -6.39
N ALA A 53 -2.65 32.00 -5.90
CA ALA A 53 -3.69 32.07 -4.89
C ALA A 53 -3.12 31.35 -3.69
N GLY A 54 -2.75 32.12 -2.65
CA GLY A 54 -2.39 31.61 -1.33
C GLY A 54 -3.58 30.91 -0.70
N GLY A 55 -3.93 29.75 -1.25
CA GLY A 55 -5.06 28.92 -0.88
C GLY A 55 -4.56 27.53 -0.60
N PHE A 56 -4.87 27.05 0.58
CA PHE A 56 -4.59 25.70 1.08
C PHE A 56 -4.61 24.67 -0.05
N ILE A 57 -3.44 24.09 -0.32
CA ILE A 57 -3.33 22.95 -1.22
C ILE A 57 -3.95 21.78 -0.47
N LYS A 58 -5.10 21.29 -0.94
CA LYS A 58 -5.67 20.02 -0.49
C LYS A 58 -4.69 18.93 -0.89
N ALA A 59 -3.76 18.61 0.00
CA ALA A 59 -3.02 17.37 -0.09
C ALA A 59 -4.05 16.27 0.09
N GLU A 60 -4.55 15.73 -1.02
CA GLU A 60 -5.17 14.42 -0.99
C GLU A 60 -4.05 13.50 -0.53
N VAL A 61 -4.13 13.10 0.74
CA VAL A 61 -3.36 12.00 1.26
C VAL A 61 -3.79 10.84 0.39
N VAL A 62 -3.02 10.59 -0.69
CA VAL A 62 -2.92 9.28 -1.27
C VAL A 62 -2.36 8.50 -0.12
N GLU A 63 -3.27 7.94 0.69
CA GLU A 63 -2.97 6.90 1.63
C GLU A 63 -2.24 5.89 0.77
N LYS A 64 -0.91 5.95 0.81
CA LYS A 64 -0.10 4.76 0.85
C LYS A 64 -0.50 4.10 2.16
N THR A 65 -1.76 3.65 2.24
CA THR A 65 -2.10 2.41 2.89
C THR A 65 -1.10 1.48 2.25
N THR A 66 0.01 1.31 2.96
CA THR A 66 0.59 0.00 3.17
C THR A 66 -0.65 -0.82 3.47
N ARG A 67 -1.25 -1.37 2.40
CA ARG A 67 -2.20 -2.44 2.51
C ARG A 67 -1.33 -3.45 3.20
N TYR A 68 -1.44 -3.48 4.52
CA TYR A 68 -1.06 -4.63 5.29
C TYR A 68 -1.93 -5.68 4.64
N GLN A 69 -1.38 -6.34 3.62
CA GLN A 69 -1.86 -7.63 3.21
C GLN A 69 -1.58 -8.45 4.44
N MET A 70 -2.49 -8.35 5.40
CA MET A 70 -2.81 -9.44 6.27
C MET A 70 -3.17 -10.50 5.25
N THR A 71 -2.17 -11.30 4.86
CA THR A 71 -2.38 -12.63 4.35
C THR A 71 -3.42 -13.18 5.29
N GLN A 72 -4.67 -13.21 4.84
CA GLN A 72 -5.72 -13.94 5.52
C GLN A 72 -5.14 -15.35 5.54
N THR A 73 -4.55 -15.72 6.67
CA THR A 73 -4.09 -17.07 6.89
C THR A 73 -5.31 -17.92 6.54
N PRO A 74 -5.19 -18.87 5.60
CA PRO A 74 -6.33 -19.70 5.23
C PRO A 74 -6.89 -20.23 6.55
N ILE A 75 -8.17 -19.94 6.81
CA ILE A 75 -8.83 -20.33 8.05
C ILE A 75 -8.88 -21.85 8.01
N ALA A 76 -7.84 -22.49 8.53
CA ALA A 76 -7.77 -23.94 8.57
C ALA A 76 -8.62 -24.36 9.75
N ASN A 77 -9.81 -24.86 9.47
CA ASN A 77 -10.66 -25.42 10.51
C ASN A 77 -10.10 -26.78 10.93
N MET A 78 -10.13 -27.07 12.23
CA MET A 78 -9.89 -28.42 12.77
C MET A 78 -11.23 -29.12 12.92
N THR A 79 -11.28 -30.41 12.63
CA THR A 79 -12.51 -31.21 12.80
C THR A 79 -12.38 -32.10 14.03
N LEU A 80 -13.39 -32.07 14.90
CA LEU A 80 -13.52 -32.94 16.06
C LEU A 80 -14.67 -33.93 15.81
N PHE A 81 -14.38 -35.22 15.96
CA PHE A 81 -15.38 -36.28 15.86
C PHE A 81 -15.70 -36.82 17.25
N ILE A 82 -16.97 -36.81 17.63
CA ILE A 82 -17.47 -37.35 18.90
C ILE A 82 -18.69 -38.21 18.60
N ASN A 83 -18.59 -39.51 18.83
CA ASN A 83 -19.60 -40.50 18.42
C ASN A 83 -19.94 -40.33 16.92
N ASP A 84 -21.21 -40.07 16.60
CA ASP A 84 -21.71 -39.83 15.24
C ASP A 84 -21.78 -38.33 14.86
N VAL A 85 -21.17 -37.44 15.66
CA VAL A 85 -21.20 -35.99 15.43
C VAL A 85 -19.83 -35.47 14.98
N GLU A 86 -19.85 -34.71 13.89
CA GLU A 86 -18.70 -33.98 13.37
C GLU A 86 -18.83 -32.49 13.68
N LEU A 87 -17.81 -31.90 14.31
CA LEU A 87 -17.76 -30.48 14.64
C LEU A 87 -16.57 -29.82 13.94
N SER A 88 -16.82 -28.75 13.20
CA SER A 88 -15.77 -27.92 12.57
C SER A 88 -15.41 -26.73 13.49
N ILE A 89 -14.14 -26.61 13.83
CA ILE A 89 -13.60 -25.66 14.81
C ILE A 89 -12.67 -24.68 14.09
N PRO A 90 -12.95 -23.36 14.10
CA PRO A 90 -12.10 -22.37 13.46
C PRO A 90 -10.70 -22.26 14.05
N GLN A 91 -9.73 -21.91 13.20
CA GLN A 91 -8.41 -21.52 13.67
C GLN A 91 -8.50 -20.27 14.55
N GLY A 92 -7.93 -20.34 15.76
CA GLY A 92 -7.99 -19.25 16.76
C GLY A 92 -8.91 -19.53 17.94
N THR A 93 -9.62 -20.66 17.96
CA THR A 93 -10.35 -21.10 19.17
C THR A 93 -9.38 -21.30 20.34
N PRO A 94 -9.59 -20.64 21.50
CA PRO A 94 -8.72 -20.80 22.67
C PRO A 94 -8.67 -22.24 23.17
N ALA A 95 -7.48 -22.70 23.55
CA ALA A 95 -7.27 -24.06 24.04
C ALA A 95 -8.05 -24.36 25.34
N SER A 96 -8.25 -23.36 26.20
CA SER A 96 -9.06 -23.51 27.43
C SER A 96 -10.51 -23.86 27.12
N TYR A 97 -11.11 -23.17 26.14
CA TYR A 97 -12.47 -23.44 25.69
C TYR A 97 -12.60 -24.84 25.10
N LEU A 98 -11.61 -25.28 24.32
CA LEU A 98 -11.59 -26.64 23.77
C LEU A 98 -11.51 -27.70 24.87
N ALA A 99 -10.69 -27.49 25.90
CA ALA A 99 -10.57 -28.43 27.02
C ALA A 99 -11.89 -28.54 27.80
N GLU A 100 -12.55 -27.40 28.06
CA GLU A 100 -13.87 -27.38 28.70
C GLU A 100 -14.94 -28.06 27.85
N LEU A 101 -14.98 -27.77 26.54
CA LEU A 101 -15.91 -28.38 25.60
C LEU A 101 -15.72 -29.90 25.53
N ILE A 102 -14.49 -30.37 25.39
CA ILE A 102 -14.18 -31.80 25.34
C ILE A 102 -14.55 -32.48 26.66
N GLY A 103 -14.27 -31.84 27.80
CA GLY A 103 -14.63 -32.38 29.11
C GLY A 103 -16.13 -32.38 29.39
N ALA A 104 -16.91 -31.49 28.77
CA ALA A 104 -18.37 -31.48 28.86
C ALA A 104 -19.04 -32.52 27.96
N LEU A 105 -18.33 -32.96 26.91
CA LEU A 105 -18.83 -33.92 25.92
C LEU A 105 -18.38 -35.37 26.19
N SER A 106 -17.42 -35.57 27.10
CA SER A 106 -16.99 -36.88 27.61
C SER A 106 -17.92 -37.42 28.68
#